data_AF-A0A836WN81-F1
#
_entry.id   AF-A0A836WN81-F1
#
_cell.length_a   1.000
_cell.length_b   1.000
_cell.length_c   1.000
_cell.angle_alpha   90.00
_cell.angle_beta   90.00
_cell.angle_gamma   90.00
#
_symmetry.space_group_name_H-M   'P 1'
#
loop_
_entity.id
_entity.type
_entity.pdbx_description
1 polymer ?
#
loop_
_entity_poly.entity_id
_entity_poly.type
_entity_poly.pdbx_seq_one_letter_code
_entity_poly.pdbx_strand_id
1 'polypeptide(L)'
;MVKLSSLVMEKKKQKKIFVLDTNVLLHDFRCIYNFNIHDVVIPIVALEELDKFKKGNEMINFMAREFTRELDKLSGTGLFNKGISLGKQKGKLFIEIVREFSEKGKRSFPENIPDHRILAIAEWLTKEKKPQKVILVTKDINLRMKAKALNILAEDYENDKVIDIDEKIYRSIEVINDVDNRLIQQFYNNKIGLPVELFDFTKKVFPHEYFILKNETSSALAHYNPVDMTL
;
A
#
# COMPACT_ATOMS: atom_id res chain seq x y z
N MET A 1 4.93 -45.56 -7.10
CA MET A 1 5.30 -44.41 -7.96
C MET A 1 4.03 -43.63 -8.23
N VAL A 2 3.70 -42.64 -7.39
CA VAL A 2 2.45 -41.86 -7.49
C VAL A 2 2.83 -40.42 -7.82
N LYS A 3 2.26 -39.91 -8.92
CA LYS A 3 2.40 -38.53 -9.41
C LYS A 3 2.07 -37.53 -8.30
N LEU A 4 3.08 -36.81 -7.82
CA LEU A 4 2.94 -35.63 -6.97
C LEU A 4 2.57 -34.41 -7.82
N SER A 5 1.50 -34.53 -8.61
CA SER A 5 0.94 -33.44 -9.41
C SER A 5 -0.30 -32.91 -8.69
N SER A 6 -0.16 -31.99 -7.74
CA SER A 6 -1.29 -31.15 -7.26
C SER A 6 -1.02 -30.13 -6.12
N LEU A 7 0.20 -29.90 -5.61
CA LEU A 7 0.37 -28.97 -4.47
C LEU A 7 1.38 -27.84 -4.68
N VAL A 8 1.38 -27.26 -5.88
CA VAL A 8 1.78 -25.85 -6.07
C VAL A 8 0.62 -25.17 -6.76
N MET A 9 -0.45 -24.91 -6.01
CA MET A 9 -1.40 -23.87 -6.42
C MET A 9 -0.57 -22.58 -6.50
N GLU A 10 -0.26 -22.12 -7.72
CA GLU A 10 0.10 -20.72 -7.95
C GLU A 10 -0.91 -19.86 -7.20
N LYS A 11 -0.47 -19.20 -6.13
CA LYS A 11 -1.26 -18.19 -5.42
C LYS A 11 -1.67 -17.16 -6.46
N LYS A 12 -2.89 -17.28 -6.98
CA LYS A 12 -3.46 -16.35 -7.94
C LYS A 12 -3.41 -14.97 -7.29
N LYS A 13 -2.54 -14.07 -7.77
CA LYS A 13 -2.42 -12.70 -7.23
C LYS A 13 -3.82 -12.10 -7.15
N GLN A 14 -4.29 -11.84 -5.94
CA GLN A 14 -5.65 -11.34 -5.73
C GLN A 14 -5.73 -9.93 -6.30
N LYS A 15 -6.68 -9.70 -7.20
CA LYS A 15 -6.90 -8.38 -7.79
C LYS A 15 -7.31 -7.39 -6.69
N LYS A 16 -6.62 -6.25 -6.66
CA LYS A 16 -6.83 -5.15 -5.70
C LYS A 16 -7.37 -3.93 -6.44
N ILE A 17 -7.87 -2.97 -5.67
CA ILE A 17 -8.34 -1.67 -6.17
C ILE A 17 -7.50 -0.58 -5.52
N PHE A 18 -6.92 0.31 -6.32
CA PHE A 18 -6.14 1.44 -5.86
C PHE A 18 -6.91 2.74 -6.09
N VAL A 19 -7.12 3.51 -5.03
CA VAL A 19 -7.75 4.83 -5.09
C VAL A 19 -6.65 5.88 -5.08
N LEU A 20 -6.58 6.73 -6.10
CA LEU A 20 -5.50 7.71 -6.25
C LEU A 20 -5.85 9.05 -5.63
N ASP A 21 -4.88 9.64 -4.94
CA ASP A 21 -4.90 11.03 -4.49
C ASP A 21 -4.46 11.99 -5.62
N THR A 22 -4.95 13.24 -5.57
CA THR A 22 -4.63 14.32 -6.52
C THR A 22 -3.14 14.55 -6.63
N ASN A 23 -2.42 14.55 -5.51
CA ASN A 23 -0.97 14.77 -5.48
C ASN A 23 -0.20 13.69 -6.25
N VAL A 24 -0.73 12.47 -6.33
CA VAL A 24 -0.14 11.40 -7.15
C VAL A 24 -0.22 11.77 -8.63
N LEU A 25 -1.40 12.22 -9.07
CA LEU A 25 -1.66 12.62 -10.47
C LEU A 25 -0.82 13.84 -10.88
N LEU A 26 -0.65 14.79 -9.97
CA LEU A 26 0.14 16.01 -10.16
C LEU A 26 1.65 15.77 -10.21
N HIS A 27 2.13 14.67 -9.63
CA HIS A 27 3.54 14.30 -9.66
C HIS A 27 3.90 13.35 -10.81
N ASP A 28 2.97 12.51 -11.24
CA ASP A 28 3.17 11.57 -12.34
C ASP A 28 1.87 11.39 -13.13
N PHE A 29 1.84 12.00 -14.33
CA PHE A 29 0.67 11.91 -15.21
C PHE A 29 0.45 10.50 -15.80
N ARG A 30 1.41 9.59 -15.67
CA ARG A 30 1.30 8.20 -16.11
C ARG A 30 1.04 7.21 -14.98
N CYS A 31 0.83 7.69 -13.74
CA CYS A 31 0.67 6.85 -12.57
C CYS A 31 -0.39 5.75 -12.72
N ILE A 32 -1.49 6.02 -13.42
CA ILE A 32 -2.59 5.07 -13.66
C ILE A 32 -2.11 3.76 -14.32
N TYR A 33 -0.98 3.78 -15.02
CA TYR A 33 -0.43 2.62 -15.73
C TYR A 33 0.51 1.77 -14.86
N ASN A 34 0.88 2.22 -13.68
CA ASN A 34 1.87 1.59 -12.81
C ASN A 34 1.25 0.53 -11.88
N PHE A 35 -0.05 0.26 -12.03
CA PHE A 35 -0.79 -0.63 -11.14
C PHE A 35 -0.98 -2.07 -11.67
N ASN A 36 -0.17 -2.52 -12.64
CA ASN A 36 -0.20 -3.89 -13.18
C ASN A 36 -1.65 -4.38 -13.42
N ILE A 37 -2.00 -5.58 -12.97
CA ILE A 37 -3.33 -6.19 -13.13
C ILE A 37 -4.44 -5.56 -12.27
N HIS A 38 -4.11 -4.59 -11.41
CA HIS A 38 -5.01 -4.06 -10.40
C HIS A 38 -5.85 -2.91 -10.94
N ASP A 39 -7.07 -2.79 -10.43
CA ASP A 39 -7.98 -1.72 -10.85
C ASP A 39 -7.58 -0.41 -10.19
N VAL A 40 -7.75 0.68 -10.92
CA VAL A 40 -7.40 2.04 -10.50
C VAL A 40 -8.67 2.88 -10.48
N VAL A 41 -8.88 3.62 -9.40
CA VAL A 41 -9.99 4.54 -9.21
C VAL A 41 -9.43 5.94 -9.04
N ILE A 42 -9.92 6.87 -9.85
CA ILE A 42 -9.70 8.30 -9.68
C ILE A 42 -10.96 8.90 -9.04
N PRO A 43 -10.88 9.45 -7.83
CA PRO A 43 -11.94 10.27 -7.26
C PRO A 43 -12.24 11.47 -8.17
N ILE A 44 -13.52 11.78 -8.42
CA ILE A 44 -13.91 12.95 -9.22
C ILE A 44 -13.32 14.26 -8.67
N VAL A 45 -13.17 14.35 -7.35
CA VAL A 45 -12.59 15.51 -6.67
C VAL A 45 -11.13 15.74 -7.07
N ALA A 46 -10.39 14.69 -7.37
CA ALA A 46 -9.02 14.84 -7.85
C ALA A 46 -8.98 15.49 -9.24
N LEU A 47 -9.96 15.19 -10.10
CA LEU A 47 -10.10 15.86 -11.40
C LEU A 47 -10.48 17.34 -11.24
N GLU A 48 -11.35 17.67 -10.29
CA GLU A 48 -11.71 19.07 -9.96
C GLU A 48 -10.50 19.88 -9.48
N GLU A 49 -9.59 19.25 -8.73
CA GLU A 49 -8.36 19.89 -8.28
C GLU A 49 -7.34 20.03 -9.42
N LEU A 50 -7.16 18.99 -10.25
CA LEU A 50 -6.31 19.06 -11.43
C LEU A 50 -6.65 20.24 -12.35
N ASP A 51 -7.94 20.56 -12.50
CA ASP A 51 -8.39 21.71 -13.30
C ASP A 51 -7.83 23.05 -12.80
N LYS A 52 -7.68 23.20 -11.47
CA LYS A 52 -7.11 24.41 -10.86
C LYS A 52 -5.62 24.56 -11.21
N PHE A 53 -4.92 23.44 -11.34
CA PHE A 53 -3.49 23.39 -11.68
C PHE A 53 -3.22 23.43 -13.20
N LYS A 54 -4.20 23.67 -14.07
CA LYS A 54 -3.91 23.78 -15.52
C LYS A 54 -3.26 25.10 -15.93
N LYS A 55 -3.35 26.13 -15.09
CA LYS A 55 -2.90 27.50 -15.38
C LYS A 55 -1.52 27.75 -14.78
N GLY A 56 -0.54 28.02 -15.64
CA GLY A 56 0.83 28.33 -15.23
C GLY A 56 1.87 27.54 -16.04
N ASN A 57 3.14 27.84 -15.77
CA ASN A 57 4.29 27.29 -16.50
C ASN A 57 5.19 26.38 -15.66
N GLU A 58 4.82 26.10 -14.42
CA GLU A 58 5.56 25.14 -13.59
C GLU A 58 5.28 23.69 -14.00
N MET A 59 6.17 22.79 -13.60
CA MET A 59 6.08 21.36 -13.88
C MET A 59 4.73 20.76 -13.46
N ILE A 60 4.20 21.16 -12.30
CA ILE A 60 2.90 20.69 -11.79
C ILE A 60 1.75 21.02 -12.76
N ASN A 61 1.82 22.17 -13.43
CA ASN A 61 0.81 22.57 -14.40
C ASN A 61 0.92 21.78 -15.71
N PHE A 62 2.14 21.48 -16.12
CA PHE A 62 2.39 20.58 -17.23
C PHE A 62 1.85 19.17 -16.93
N MET A 63 2.14 18.62 -15.75
CA MET A 63 1.61 17.31 -15.30
C MET A 63 0.08 17.27 -15.33
N ALA A 64 -0.60 18.30 -14.81
CA ALA A 64 -2.07 18.37 -14.81
C ALA A 64 -2.67 18.38 -16.24
N ARG A 65 -2.03 19.12 -17.17
CA ARG A 65 -2.45 19.15 -18.58
C ARG A 65 -2.23 17.80 -19.27
N GLU A 66 -1.07 17.20 -19.07
CA GLU A 66 -0.75 15.89 -19.66
C GLU A 66 -1.65 14.79 -19.12
N PHE A 67 -1.95 14.80 -17.81
CA PHE A 67 -2.87 13.82 -17.22
C PHE A 67 -4.27 13.93 -17.82
N THR A 68 -4.76 15.16 -18.01
CA THR A 68 -6.06 15.37 -18.66
C THR A 68 -6.06 14.84 -20.09
N ARG A 69 -4.98 15.09 -20.85
CA ARG A 69 -4.84 14.56 -22.22
C ARG A 69 -4.79 13.04 -22.25
N GLU A 70 -4.11 12.42 -21.30
CA GLU A 70 -4.10 10.95 -21.17
C GLU A 70 -5.49 10.41 -20.83
N LEU A 71 -6.21 11.07 -19.91
CA LEU A 71 -7.58 10.69 -19.58
C LEU A 71 -8.53 10.85 -20.78
N ASP A 72 -8.36 11.90 -21.57
CA ASP A 72 -9.13 12.17 -22.79
C ASP A 72 -8.89 11.10 -23.87
N LYS A 73 -7.63 10.66 -24.07
CA LYS A 73 -7.32 9.53 -24.97
C LYS A 73 -7.98 8.22 -24.55
N LEU A 74 -8.11 8.01 -23.24
CA LEU A 74 -8.81 6.86 -22.68
C LEU A 74 -10.33 7.04 -22.72
N SER A 75 -10.82 8.27 -22.87
CA SER A 75 -12.22 8.59 -22.65
C SER A 75 -13.14 8.00 -23.72
N GLY A 76 -13.92 7.02 -23.28
CA GLY A 76 -15.13 6.52 -23.93
C GLY A 76 -16.26 6.44 -22.90
N THR A 77 -17.45 6.02 -23.30
CA THR A 77 -18.66 5.98 -22.44
C THR A 77 -18.57 5.03 -21.22
N GLY A 78 -17.44 4.37 -21.00
CA GLY A 78 -17.23 3.35 -19.96
C GLY A 78 -16.65 3.81 -18.63
N LEU A 79 -16.04 5.01 -18.52
CA LEU A 79 -15.25 5.44 -17.34
C LEU A 79 -16.02 5.39 -16.01
N PHE A 80 -17.30 5.81 -16.02
CA PHE A 80 -18.11 5.94 -14.82
C PHE A 80 -18.82 4.64 -14.42
N ASN A 81 -18.99 3.69 -15.34
CA ASN A 81 -19.81 2.50 -15.11
C ASN A 81 -19.01 1.19 -15.19
N LYS A 82 -18.40 0.90 -16.34
CA LYS A 82 -17.78 -0.42 -16.61
C LYS A 82 -16.26 -0.42 -16.40
N GLY A 83 -15.69 0.77 -16.22
CA GLY A 83 -14.26 1.03 -16.25
C GLY A 83 -13.67 0.83 -17.65
N ILE A 84 -12.51 1.44 -17.89
CA ILE A 84 -11.79 1.35 -19.16
C ILE A 84 -10.52 0.52 -18.97
N SER A 85 -10.26 -0.41 -19.87
CA SER A 85 -9.04 -1.22 -19.82
C SER A 85 -7.81 -0.35 -20.04
N LEU A 86 -6.81 -0.48 -19.17
CA LEU A 86 -5.53 0.23 -19.29
C LEU A 86 -4.53 -0.47 -20.22
N GLY A 87 -4.91 -1.59 -20.84
CA GLY A 87 -4.09 -2.34 -21.79
C GLY A 87 -4.00 -3.83 -21.49
N LYS A 88 -3.16 -4.54 -22.26
CA LYS A 88 -2.93 -5.98 -22.06
C LYS A 88 -2.25 -6.22 -20.70
N GLN A 89 -2.76 -7.19 -19.94
CA GLN A 89 -2.25 -7.53 -18.60
C GLN A 89 -2.31 -6.37 -17.60
N LYS A 90 -3.18 -5.37 -17.84
CA LYS A 90 -3.45 -4.29 -16.91
C LYS A 90 -4.87 -4.34 -16.37
N GLY A 91 -5.10 -3.70 -15.22
CA GLY A 91 -6.44 -3.52 -14.68
C GLY A 91 -7.25 -2.48 -15.46
N LYS A 92 -8.37 -2.08 -14.85
CA LYS A 92 -9.27 -1.08 -15.41
C LYS A 92 -9.18 0.22 -14.62
N LEU A 93 -9.38 1.33 -15.33
CA LEU A 93 -9.55 2.65 -14.77
C LEU A 93 -11.03 2.97 -14.55
N PHE A 94 -11.35 3.51 -13.40
CA PHE A 94 -12.68 3.98 -13.02
C PHE A 94 -12.61 5.42 -12.54
N ILE A 95 -13.67 6.19 -12.77
CA ILE A 95 -13.88 7.47 -12.12
C ILE A 95 -15.06 7.33 -11.17
N GLU A 96 -14.82 7.57 -9.88
CA GLU A 96 -15.87 7.48 -8.86
C GLU A 96 -16.30 8.87 -8.39
N ILE A 97 -17.62 9.08 -8.45
CA ILE A 97 -18.26 10.34 -8.05
C ILE A 97 -18.49 10.32 -6.54
N VAL A 98 -18.49 11.51 -5.93
CA VAL A 98 -18.71 11.75 -4.50
C VAL A 98 -19.74 10.81 -3.90
N ARG A 99 -19.34 10.21 -2.78
CA ARG A 99 -20.20 9.47 -1.87
C ARG A 99 -20.10 10.15 -0.52
N GLU A 100 -21.20 10.16 0.22
CA GLU A 100 -21.15 10.61 1.61
C GLU A 100 -20.37 9.61 2.46
N PHE A 101 -19.66 10.10 3.47
CA PHE A 101 -19.08 9.23 4.49
C PHE A 101 -20.14 8.39 5.18
N SER A 102 -19.71 7.26 5.74
CA SER A 102 -20.49 6.60 6.79
C SER A 102 -20.69 7.51 8.00
N GLU A 103 -21.64 7.18 8.87
CA GLU A 103 -21.87 7.94 10.11
C GLU A 103 -20.58 8.11 10.94
N LYS A 104 -19.70 7.09 10.94
CA LYS A 104 -18.39 7.16 11.62
C LYS A 104 -17.49 8.21 10.97
N GLY A 105 -17.39 8.21 9.64
CA GLY A 105 -16.60 9.20 8.90
C GLY A 105 -17.12 10.63 9.08
N LYS A 106 -18.45 10.82 9.06
CA LYS A 106 -19.08 12.13 9.32
C LYS A 106 -18.77 12.68 10.72
N ARG A 107 -18.71 11.82 11.75
CA ARG A 107 -18.34 12.22 13.11
C ARG A 107 -16.86 12.58 13.24
N SER A 108 -15.98 11.85 12.54
CA SER A 108 -14.53 12.09 12.60
C SER A 108 -14.08 13.27 11.72
N PHE A 109 -14.79 13.53 10.61
CA PHE A 109 -14.41 14.51 9.59
C PHE A 109 -15.66 15.30 9.13
N PRO A 110 -16.08 16.32 9.88
CA PRO A 110 -17.30 17.09 9.57
C PRO A 110 -17.13 18.03 8.37
N GLU A 111 -15.89 18.41 8.04
CA GLU A 111 -15.59 19.33 6.95
C GLU A 111 -15.65 18.64 5.58
N ASN A 112 -16.25 19.30 4.60
CA ASN A 112 -16.32 18.82 3.21
C ASN A 112 -15.14 19.34 2.38
N ILE A 113 -13.94 18.87 2.70
CA ILE A 113 -12.71 19.19 1.96
C ILE A 113 -12.31 18.05 1.01
N PRO A 114 -11.50 18.31 -0.03
CA PRO A 114 -11.09 17.31 -1.02
C PRO A 114 -10.56 15.99 -0.44
N ASP A 115 -9.60 16.05 0.49
CA ASP A 115 -9.06 14.90 1.23
C ASP A 115 -10.14 13.98 1.80
N HIS A 116 -11.14 14.60 2.42
CA HIS A 116 -12.23 13.89 3.08
C HIS A 116 -13.12 13.21 2.03
N ARG A 117 -13.39 13.86 0.89
CA ARG A 117 -14.13 13.24 -0.23
C ARG A 117 -13.38 12.03 -0.81
N ILE A 118 -12.05 12.08 -0.90
CA ILE A 118 -11.22 10.94 -1.32
C ILE A 118 -11.33 9.78 -0.33
N LEU A 119 -11.22 10.07 0.97
CA LEU A 119 -11.38 9.06 2.04
C LEU A 119 -12.78 8.43 2.03
N ALA A 120 -13.84 9.20 1.79
CA ALA A 120 -15.20 8.69 1.72
C ALA A 120 -15.37 7.67 0.58
N ILE A 121 -14.79 7.94 -0.59
CA ILE A 121 -14.80 7.02 -1.73
C ILE A 121 -14.02 5.74 -1.40
N ALA A 122 -12.84 5.85 -0.79
CA ALA A 122 -12.06 4.68 -0.38
C ALA A 122 -12.79 3.84 0.68
N GLU A 123 -13.44 4.47 1.65
CA GLU A 123 -14.24 3.79 2.68
C GLU A 123 -15.42 3.04 2.04
N TRP A 124 -16.16 3.71 1.16
CA TRP A 124 -17.30 3.14 0.45
C TRP A 124 -16.89 1.94 -0.41
N LEU A 125 -15.84 2.07 -1.22
CA LEU A 125 -15.30 0.97 -2.03
C LEU A 125 -14.87 -0.22 -1.18
N THR A 126 -14.25 0.04 -0.02
CA THR A 126 -13.84 -1.02 0.92
C THR A 126 -15.04 -1.84 1.42
N LYS A 127 -16.23 -1.24 1.51
CA LYS A 127 -17.47 -1.92 1.90
C LYS A 127 -18.10 -2.66 0.73
N GLU A 128 -18.23 -2.00 -0.42
CA GLU A 128 -18.93 -2.52 -1.59
C GLU A 128 -18.17 -3.63 -2.33
N LYS A 129 -16.84 -3.57 -2.37
CA LYS A 129 -16.02 -4.46 -3.20
C LYS A 129 -15.45 -5.66 -2.44
N LYS A 130 -15.96 -5.97 -1.26
CA LYS A 130 -15.54 -7.16 -0.51
C LYS A 130 -15.75 -8.42 -1.36
N PRO A 131 -14.77 -9.35 -1.41
CA PRO A 131 -13.56 -9.44 -0.56
C PRO A 131 -12.29 -8.79 -1.16
N GLN A 132 -12.40 -7.97 -2.21
CA GLN A 132 -11.23 -7.30 -2.82
C GLN A 132 -10.65 -6.25 -1.86
N LYS A 133 -9.31 -6.19 -1.78
CA LYS A 133 -8.61 -5.16 -1.00
C LYS A 133 -8.66 -3.82 -1.74
N VAL A 134 -9.01 -2.76 -1.02
CA VAL A 134 -8.98 -1.37 -1.50
C VAL A 134 -7.87 -0.64 -0.76
N ILE A 135 -7.02 0.06 -1.50
CA ILE A 135 -5.83 0.76 -0.98
C ILE A 135 -5.85 2.19 -1.50
N LEU A 136 -5.77 3.16 -0.60
CA LEU A 136 -5.54 4.56 -0.92
C LEU A 136 -4.06 4.80 -1.23
N VAL A 137 -3.76 5.46 -2.34
CA VAL A 137 -2.40 5.78 -2.75
C VAL A 137 -2.22 7.29 -2.69
N THR A 138 -1.32 7.75 -1.82
CA THR A 138 -1.10 9.19 -1.60
C THR A 138 0.33 9.45 -1.14
N LYS A 139 0.85 10.63 -1.51
CA LYS A 139 2.13 11.14 -1.01
C LYS A 139 2.01 11.88 0.33
N ASP A 140 0.80 12.19 0.78
CA ASP A 140 0.56 12.94 2.01
C ASP A 140 0.48 12.00 3.23
N ILE A 141 1.41 12.17 4.17
CA ILE A 141 1.44 11.44 5.45
C ILE A 141 0.15 11.68 6.26
N ASN A 142 -0.38 12.90 6.27
CA ASN A 142 -1.59 13.24 7.01
C ASN A 142 -2.80 12.48 6.46
N LEU A 143 -2.92 12.42 5.13
CA LEU A 143 -4.01 11.69 4.49
C LEU A 143 -3.92 10.18 4.80
N ARG A 144 -2.72 9.59 4.80
CA ARG A 144 -2.51 8.20 5.23
C ARG A 144 -2.88 7.97 6.70
N MET A 145 -2.54 8.90 7.59
CA MET A 145 -2.91 8.80 9.01
C MET A 145 -4.42 8.86 9.22
N LYS A 146 -5.13 9.73 8.49
CA LYS A 146 -6.60 9.80 8.48
C LYS A 146 -7.22 8.49 7.96
N ALA A 147 -6.68 7.93 6.87
CA ALA A 147 -7.13 6.65 6.31
C ALA A 147 -6.99 5.52 7.34
N LYS A 148 -5.86 5.45 8.04
CA LYS A 148 -5.62 4.45 9.10
C LYS A 148 -6.62 4.56 10.24
N ALA A 149 -6.99 5.77 10.67
CA ALA A 149 -8.02 5.98 11.69
C ALA A 149 -9.42 5.46 11.26
N LEU A 150 -9.68 5.41 9.95
CA LEU A 150 -10.90 4.86 9.36
C LEU A 150 -10.79 3.37 9.01
N ASN A 151 -9.68 2.70 9.33
CA ASN A 151 -9.37 1.32 8.90
C ASN A 151 -9.31 1.13 7.37
N ILE A 152 -8.92 2.18 6.64
CA ILE A 152 -8.66 2.13 5.20
C ILE A 152 -7.17 1.85 5.02
N LEU A 153 -6.83 0.88 4.15
CA LEU A 153 -5.43 0.63 3.80
C LEU A 153 -4.91 1.82 2.99
N ALA A 154 -3.72 2.32 3.31
CA ALA A 154 -3.10 3.41 2.57
C ALA A 154 -1.60 3.16 2.37
N GLU A 155 -1.08 3.52 1.20
CA GLU A 155 0.30 3.32 0.77
C GLU A 155 0.87 4.61 0.18
N ASP A 156 2.19 4.77 0.28
CA ASP A 156 2.91 5.88 -0.35
C ASP A 156 3.06 5.65 -1.87
N TYR A 157 3.04 6.72 -2.66
CA TYR A 157 3.28 6.62 -4.09
C TYR A 157 4.76 6.76 -4.42
N GLU A 158 5.40 5.63 -4.72
CA GLU A 158 6.76 5.59 -5.25
C GLU A 158 6.73 4.94 -6.64
N ASN A 159 7.15 5.68 -7.68
CA ASN A 159 7.10 5.25 -9.09
C ASN A 159 7.73 3.87 -9.34
N ASP A 160 8.72 3.46 -8.54
CA ASP A 160 9.44 2.18 -8.66
C ASP A 160 8.93 1.05 -7.73
N LYS A 161 8.02 1.32 -6.78
CA LYS A 161 7.61 0.33 -5.75
C LYS A 161 6.21 -0.25 -5.90
N VAL A 162 5.41 0.28 -6.81
CA VAL A 162 4.03 -0.16 -7.04
C VAL A 162 4.11 -1.14 -8.23
N ILE A 163 4.04 -2.48 -8.14
CA ILE A 163 3.37 -3.38 -7.21
C ILE A 163 4.07 -4.76 -7.21
N ASP A 164 4.66 -5.11 -6.06
CA ASP A 164 4.55 -6.47 -5.49
C ASP A 164 4.71 -6.43 -3.97
N ILE A 165 3.94 -5.58 -3.29
CA ILE A 165 4.00 -5.41 -1.82
C ILE A 165 3.03 -6.38 -1.13
N ASP A 166 2.92 -7.63 -1.59
CA ASP A 166 2.26 -8.67 -0.78
C ASP A 166 3.21 -9.44 0.15
N GLU A 167 4.50 -9.10 0.24
CA GLU A 167 5.41 -9.75 1.21
C GLU A 167 6.43 -8.86 1.96
N LYS A 168 6.68 -7.60 1.56
CA LYS A 168 7.90 -6.90 2.03
C LYS A 168 7.77 -5.84 3.13
N ILE A 169 6.61 -5.22 3.36
CA ILE A 169 6.55 -4.03 4.25
C ILE A 169 5.70 -4.23 5.51
N TYR A 170 4.80 -5.21 5.55
CA TYR A 170 4.12 -5.62 6.77
C TYR A 170 4.85 -6.79 7.44
N ARG A 171 6.13 -6.63 7.76
CA ARG A 171 6.78 -7.52 8.72
C ARG A 171 6.53 -6.95 10.10
N SER A 172 5.48 -7.46 10.74
CA SER A 172 5.38 -7.40 12.20
C SER A 172 6.71 -7.83 12.78
N ILE A 173 7.29 -7.07 13.71
CA ILE A 173 8.50 -7.49 14.45
C ILE A 173 8.19 -8.87 15.03
N GLU A 174 8.90 -9.90 14.56
CA GLU A 174 8.64 -11.28 14.99
C GLU A 174 9.18 -11.45 16.42
N VAL A 175 8.34 -12.00 17.30
CA VAL A 175 8.71 -12.29 18.69
C VAL A 175 9.13 -13.74 18.78
N ILE A 176 10.39 -13.98 19.08
CA ILE A 176 10.94 -15.31 19.37
C ILE A 176 10.79 -15.52 20.87
N ASN A 177 9.91 -16.45 21.25
CA ASN A 177 9.66 -16.79 22.65
C ASN A 177 10.61 -17.92 23.11
N ASP A 178 10.67 -18.14 24.42
CA ASP A 178 11.42 -19.22 25.06
C ASP A 178 12.94 -19.20 24.78
N VAL A 179 13.50 -18.01 24.51
CA VAL A 179 14.94 -17.84 24.29
C VAL A 179 15.72 -18.04 25.60
N ASP A 180 16.77 -18.87 25.58
CA ASP A 180 17.62 -19.10 26.75
C ASP A 180 18.12 -17.76 27.31
N ASN A 181 17.92 -17.56 28.62
CA ASN A 181 18.34 -16.34 29.30
C ASN A 181 19.83 -16.05 29.13
N ARG A 182 20.67 -17.09 28.98
CA ARG A 182 22.11 -16.94 28.70
C ARG A 182 22.36 -16.22 27.37
N LEU A 183 21.58 -16.52 26.34
CA LEU A 183 21.70 -15.88 25.03
C LEU A 183 21.25 -14.42 25.10
N ILE A 184 20.15 -14.12 25.81
CA ILE A 184 19.68 -12.72 26.00
C ILE A 184 20.74 -11.90 26.76
N GLN A 185 21.34 -12.46 27.81
CA GLN A 185 22.41 -11.78 28.55
C GLN A 185 23.67 -11.57 27.71
N GLN A 186 24.06 -12.55 26.89
CA GLN A 186 25.16 -12.39 25.94
C GLN A 186 24.86 -11.32 24.89
N PHE A 187 23.61 -11.21 24.46
CA PHE A 187 23.16 -10.17 23.52
C PHE A 187 23.36 -8.76 24.10
N TYR A 188 23.09 -8.56 25.39
CA TYR A 188 23.35 -7.28 26.07
C TYR A 188 24.83 -6.98 26.29
N ASN A 189 25.64 -8.02 26.50
CA ASN A 189 27.06 -7.87 26.83
C ASN A 189 27.98 -7.83 25.59
N ASN A 190 27.48 -8.24 24.42
CA ASN A 190 28.26 -8.34 23.19
C ASN A 190 27.73 -7.38 22.11
N LYS A 191 28.57 -6.43 21.67
CA LYS A 191 28.20 -5.43 20.66
C LYS A 191 28.25 -5.94 19.20
N ILE A 192 28.75 -7.16 18.99
CA ILE A 192 28.97 -7.75 17.66
C ILE A 192 27.74 -8.56 17.19
N GLY A 193 26.80 -8.83 18.10
CA GLY A 193 25.66 -9.71 17.84
C GLY A 193 25.99 -11.18 18.07
N LEU A 194 24.98 -12.04 17.93
CA LEU A 194 25.11 -13.50 18.10
C LEU A 194 24.78 -14.22 16.78
N PRO A 195 25.45 -15.34 16.45
CA PRO A 195 25.13 -16.11 15.25
C PRO A 195 23.64 -16.46 15.15
N VAL A 196 23.04 -16.23 13.99
CA VAL A 196 21.61 -16.45 13.75
C VAL A 196 21.20 -17.90 14.01
N GLU A 197 22.11 -18.86 13.81
CA GLU A 197 21.87 -20.30 14.02
C GLU A 197 21.62 -20.69 15.49
N LEU A 198 21.94 -19.81 16.45
CA LEU A 198 21.66 -20.04 17.87
C LEU A 198 20.19 -19.83 18.23
N PHE A 199 19.37 -19.35 17.30
CA PHE A 199 17.97 -19.02 17.51
C PHE A 199 17.07 -19.85 16.60
N ASP A 200 15.99 -20.38 17.16
CA ASP A 200 15.01 -21.17 16.42
C ASP A 200 14.00 -20.26 15.72
N PHE A 201 14.12 -20.15 14.40
CA PHE A 201 13.17 -19.41 13.59
C PHE A 201 12.11 -20.33 13.00
N THR A 202 10.84 -19.94 13.14
CA THR A 202 9.71 -20.67 12.53
C THR A 202 9.60 -20.45 11.02
N LYS A 203 10.33 -19.46 10.49
CA LYS A 203 10.29 -18.99 9.11
C LYS A 203 11.68 -18.60 8.61
N LYS A 204 11.80 -18.44 7.30
CA LYS A 204 13.03 -17.94 6.68
C LYS A 204 13.31 -16.51 7.14
N VAL A 205 14.48 -16.29 7.74
CA VAL A 205 15.01 -14.97 8.12
C VAL A 205 15.45 -14.20 6.89
N PHE A 206 15.13 -12.91 6.82
CA PHE A 206 15.53 -12.05 5.73
C PHE A 206 16.50 -10.96 6.17
N PRO A 207 17.33 -10.44 5.24
CA PRO A 207 18.24 -9.31 5.50
C PRO A 207 17.57 -8.13 6.21
N HIS A 208 18.22 -7.61 7.25
CA HIS A 208 17.83 -6.41 8.02
C HIS A 208 16.47 -6.51 8.73
N GLU A 209 16.03 -7.74 9.01
CA GLU A 209 14.82 -7.99 9.77
C GLU A 209 15.06 -7.81 11.28
N TYR A 210 14.06 -7.26 11.97
CA TYR A 210 14.11 -7.01 13.41
C TYR A 210 13.27 -8.04 14.16
N PHE A 211 13.80 -8.51 15.29
CA PHE A 211 13.18 -9.54 16.13
C PHE A 211 13.13 -9.09 17.59
N ILE A 212 12.13 -9.53 18.33
CA ILE A 212 12.14 -9.43 19.80
C ILE A 212 12.44 -10.82 20.34
N LEU A 213 13.61 -10.98 20.95
CA LEU A 213 13.98 -12.17 21.71
C LEU A 213 13.36 -12.05 23.10
N LYS A 214 12.62 -13.05 23.55
CA LYS A 214 11.92 -12.97 24.84
C LYS A 214 11.90 -14.32 25.57
N ASN A 215 11.99 -14.25 26.89
CA ASN A 215 11.60 -15.32 27.81
C ASN A 215 10.71 -14.75 28.94
N GLU A 216 10.43 -15.57 29.96
CA GLU A 216 9.57 -15.15 31.09
C GLU A 216 10.12 -13.96 31.88
N THR A 217 11.44 -13.75 31.88
CA THR A 217 12.13 -12.79 32.75
C THR A 217 12.82 -11.64 32.02
N SER A 218 13.07 -11.75 30.72
CA SER A 218 13.91 -10.81 29.96
C SER A 218 13.54 -10.77 28.48
N SER A 219 13.87 -9.65 27.83
CA SER A 219 13.66 -9.48 26.38
C SER A 219 14.75 -8.60 25.78
N ALA A 220 15.15 -8.84 24.53
CA ALA A 220 16.07 -8.00 23.77
C ALA A 220 15.56 -7.74 22.35
N LEU A 221 15.90 -6.58 21.78
CA LEU A 221 15.65 -6.26 20.37
C LEU A 221 16.88 -6.68 19.55
N ALA A 222 16.67 -7.53 18.55
CA ALA A 222 17.70 -8.05 17.67
C ALA A 222 17.51 -7.57 16.23
N HIS A 223 18.61 -7.47 15.49
CA HIS A 223 18.61 -7.04 14.09
C HIS A 223 19.49 -7.97 13.27
N TYR A 224 18.89 -8.66 12.31
CA TYR A 224 19.63 -9.58 11.47
C TYR A 224 20.53 -8.85 10.47
N ASN A 225 21.84 -8.97 10.67
CA ASN A 225 22.86 -8.54 9.74
C ASN A 225 23.17 -9.67 8.74
N PRO A 226 22.82 -9.53 7.44
CA PRO A 226 23.03 -10.57 6.44
C PRO A 226 24.51 -10.75 6.05
N VAL A 227 25.38 -9.78 6.34
CA VAL A 227 26.80 -9.84 5.99
C VAL A 227 27.53 -10.76 6.97
N ASP A 228 27.28 -10.57 8.26
CA ASP A 228 27.93 -11.32 9.35
C ASP A 228 27.10 -12.54 9.79
N MET A 229 25.86 -12.68 9.29
CA MET A 229 24.89 -13.70 9.69
C MET A 229 24.62 -13.71 11.20
N THR A 230 24.59 -12.53 11.80
CA THR A 230 24.33 -12.31 13.23
C THR A 230 23.01 -11.61 13.47
N LEU A 231 22.43 -11.83 14.65
CA LEU A 231 21.35 -11.04 15.24
C LEU A 231 21.90 -9.94 16.15
#